data_AF-A0A838IM67-F1
#
_entry.id   AF-A0A838IM67-F1
#
_cell.length_a   1.000
_cell.length_b   1.000
_cell.length_c   1.000
_cell.angle_alpha   90.00
_cell.angle_beta   90.00
_cell.angle_gamma   90.00
#
_symmetry.space_group_name_H-M   'P 1'
#
loop_
_entity.id
_entity.type
_entity.pdbx_description
1 polymer ?
#
loop_
_entity_poly.entity_id
_entity_poly.type
_entity_poly.pdbx_seq_one_letter_code
_entity_poly.pdbx_strand_id
1 'polypeptide(L)'
;MAKKRRVVGDGVIRPIDHFDGVHALARPQDRLREVRKRAARFREEMLGGPVARYYGSHELVRVPYPTRYGFLNVRGLHTPFMHIVNRLFIVQFDTESGVKTLLVSPSDADANAETPFFKRLSDSFGPAKALGQRLIAPKAASVEQILARVGVAPEAVDYITYDHLHTQDVRRWMGTKDRPGLFPNAKLLVMRQEWESTLGLLPPQRQWYCPNGIKDIDETRVVLLDSDVQLGECVWLVRTPGHTEGNHSIVVHTPEGLMVTSENGVGPDAYAPLHSDMAAVREYAYSTGMEVVMNGNTLERAVDQYISMVLEKEIAGPSVRDERFPNVVCSSEFGAYWAFPGIKPSFQFGDLEFGLVSR
;
A
#
# COMPACT_ATOMS: atom_id res chain seq x y z
N MET A 1 -18.61 -29.04 4.92
CA MET A 1 -17.45 -29.59 5.66
C MET A 1 -16.38 -28.52 5.74
N ALA A 2 -16.09 -27.99 6.93
CA ALA A 2 -15.05 -26.99 7.12
C ALA A 2 -13.68 -27.62 6.83
N LYS A 3 -13.00 -27.21 5.74
CA LYS A 3 -11.59 -27.52 5.54
C LYS A 3 -10.84 -26.98 6.76
N LYS A 4 -10.15 -27.85 7.52
CA LYS A 4 -9.20 -27.43 8.56
C LYS A 4 -8.26 -26.39 7.94
N ARG A 5 -8.41 -25.12 8.33
CA ARG A 5 -7.54 -24.02 7.89
C ARG A 5 -6.16 -24.31 8.45
N ARG A 6 -5.19 -24.49 7.55
CA ARG A 6 -3.81 -24.81 7.90
C ARG A 6 -3.18 -23.53 8.45
N VAL A 7 -2.73 -23.56 9.70
CA VAL A 7 -1.83 -22.52 10.23
C VAL A 7 -0.59 -22.52 9.32
N VAL A 8 -0.29 -21.38 8.69
CA VAL A 8 0.85 -21.25 7.78
C VAL A 8 2.05 -20.80 8.61
N GLY A 9 2.95 -21.73 8.95
CA GLY A 9 4.14 -21.44 9.77
C GLY A 9 3.89 -21.42 11.28
N ASP A 10 4.85 -20.87 12.02
CA ASP A 10 5.09 -20.96 13.47
C ASP A 10 4.00 -20.32 14.39
N GLY A 11 2.73 -20.27 13.96
CA GLY A 11 1.62 -19.67 14.71
C GLY A 11 1.48 -18.14 14.55
N VAL A 12 2.45 -17.48 13.91
CA VAL A 12 2.47 -16.02 13.71
C VAL A 12 1.41 -15.54 12.72
N ILE A 13 1.20 -16.27 11.61
CA ILE A 13 0.27 -15.91 10.55
C ILE A 13 -1.02 -16.71 10.73
N ARG A 14 -2.11 -16.02 11.04
CA ARG A 14 -3.40 -16.66 11.34
C ARG A 14 -4.48 -16.21 10.35
N PRO A 15 -5.07 -17.12 9.58
CA PRO A 15 -6.22 -16.81 8.73
C PRO A 15 -7.39 -16.25 9.55
N ILE A 16 -8.03 -15.20 9.04
CA ILE A 16 -9.28 -14.64 9.57
C ILE A 16 -10.39 -14.70 8.50
N ASP A 17 -11.64 -14.55 8.91
CA ASP A 17 -12.81 -14.67 8.02
C ASP A 17 -13.81 -13.53 8.13
N HIS A 18 -13.44 -12.43 8.78
CA HIS A 18 -14.28 -11.25 8.95
C HIS A 18 -14.94 -10.80 7.65
N PHE A 19 -14.25 -10.87 6.52
CA PHE A 19 -14.74 -10.43 5.21
C PHE A 19 -15.04 -11.56 4.22
N ASP A 20 -15.06 -12.82 4.68
CA ASP A 20 -15.31 -13.95 3.80
C ASP A 20 -16.70 -13.87 3.13
N GLY A 21 -16.69 -14.14 1.83
CA GLY A 21 -17.88 -14.12 0.98
C GLY A 21 -18.40 -12.72 0.61
N VAL A 22 -17.89 -11.64 1.22
CA VAL A 22 -18.41 -10.28 0.94
C VAL A 22 -18.21 -9.91 -0.52
N HIS A 23 -17.02 -10.16 -1.09
CA HIS A 23 -16.74 -9.85 -2.49
C HIS A 23 -17.52 -10.71 -3.50
N ALA A 24 -18.11 -11.82 -3.08
CA ALA A 24 -18.85 -12.74 -3.93
C ALA A 24 -20.36 -12.42 -4.06
N LEU A 25 -20.87 -11.45 -3.29
CA LEU A 25 -22.28 -11.05 -3.39
C LEU A 25 -22.55 -10.41 -4.76
N ALA A 26 -23.65 -10.81 -5.40
CA ALA A 26 -23.94 -10.43 -6.78
C ALA A 26 -24.24 -8.93 -6.96
N ARG A 27 -24.90 -8.29 -5.98
CA ARG A 27 -25.27 -6.87 -6.08
C ARG A 27 -24.17 -6.00 -5.46
N PRO A 28 -23.64 -4.99 -6.18
CA PRO A 28 -22.66 -4.04 -5.63
C PRO A 28 -23.11 -3.39 -4.32
N GLN A 29 -24.40 -3.06 -4.19
CA GLN A 29 -24.89 -2.45 -2.95
C GLN A 29 -24.98 -3.41 -1.76
N ASP A 30 -25.21 -4.71 -2.00
CA ASP A 30 -25.17 -5.70 -0.93
C ASP A 30 -23.73 -5.89 -0.46
N ARG A 31 -22.75 -5.89 -1.40
CA ARG A 31 -21.32 -5.88 -1.07
C ARG A 31 -20.96 -4.67 -0.21
N LEU A 32 -21.34 -3.46 -0.65
CA LEU A 32 -21.06 -2.21 0.06
C LEU A 32 -21.65 -2.20 1.49
N ARG A 33 -22.90 -2.63 1.64
CA ARG A 33 -23.57 -2.71 2.94
C ARG A 33 -22.86 -3.69 3.87
N GLU A 34 -22.48 -4.87 3.36
CA GLU A 34 -21.79 -5.89 4.15
C GLU A 34 -20.36 -5.47 4.52
N VAL A 35 -19.58 -4.86 3.63
CA VAL A 35 -18.24 -4.36 4.02
C VAL A 35 -18.35 -3.35 5.14
N ARG A 36 -19.26 -2.37 5.09
CA ARG A 36 -19.43 -1.38 6.17
C ARG A 36 -19.76 -2.02 7.51
N LYS A 37 -20.78 -2.89 7.51
CA LYS A 37 -21.24 -3.58 8.72
C LYS A 37 -20.11 -4.40 9.36
N ARG A 38 -19.35 -5.13 8.55
CA ARG A 38 -18.27 -5.99 9.05
C ARG A 38 -17.02 -5.20 9.41
N ALA A 39 -16.72 -4.12 8.67
CA ALA A 39 -15.63 -3.20 8.97
C ALA A 39 -15.81 -2.52 10.32
N ALA A 40 -17.02 -2.04 10.63
CA ALA A 40 -17.32 -1.41 11.92
C ALA A 40 -17.05 -2.37 13.09
N ARG A 41 -17.53 -3.62 13.00
CA ARG A 41 -17.27 -4.66 14.01
C ARG A 41 -15.79 -5.01 14.09
N PHE A 42 -15.13 -5.21 12.95
CA PHE A 42 -13.71 -5.54 12.87
C PHE A 42 -12.85 -4.44 13.50
N ARG A 43 -13.18 -3.18 13.23
CA ARG A 43 -12.52 -2.01 13.82
C ARG A 43 -12.66 -1.98 15.34
N GLU A 44 -13.85 -2.22 15.86
CA GLU A 44 -14.09 -2.29 17.32
C GLU A 44 -13.25 -3.40 17.97
N GLU A 45 -13.24 -4.60 17.37
CA GLU A 45 -12.43 -5.74 17.82
C GLU A 45 -10.93 -5.38 17.83
N MET A 46 -10.42 -4.78 16.75
CA MET A 46 -9.01 -4.39 16.64
C MET A 46 -8.59 -3.32 17.65
N LEU A 47 -9.43 -2.30 17.88
CA LEU A 47 -9.14 -1.24 18.84
C LEU A 47 -9.18 -1.71 20.29
N GLY A 48 -9.85 -2.83 20.58
CA GLY A 48 -9.76 -3.50 21.87
C GLY A 48 -8.46 -4.28 22.09
N GLY A 49 -7.67 -4.49 21.03
CA GLY A 49 -6.39 -5.19 21.08
C GLY A 49 -5.20 -4.30 21.44
N PRO A 50 -3.99 -4.87 21.55
CA PRO A 50 -2.78 -4.08 21.80
C PRO A 50 -2.39 -3.23 20.59
N VAL A 51 -1.68 -2.14 20.84
CA VAL A 51 -0.99 -1.38 19.79
C VAL A 51 0.32 -2.07 19.40
N ALA A 52 0.79 -1.84 18.18
CA ALA A 52 2.11 -2.28 17.73
C ALA A 52 3.21 -1.68 18.61
N ARG A 53 4.26 -2.48 18.83
CA ARG A 53 5.46 -2.08 19.59
C ARG A 53 6.17 -0.92 18.90
N TYR A 54 6.23 -0.96 17.58
CA TYR A 54 6.74 0.12 16.75
C TYR A 54 5.95 0.20 15.45
N TYR A 55 5.66 1.42 15.01
CA TYR A 55 5.17 1.72 13.67
C TYR A 55 5.91 2.96 13.17
N GLY A 56 6.57 2.84 12.02
CA GLY A 56 7.20 3.96 11.34
C GLY A 56 6.73 4.04 9.90
N SER A 57 6.43 5.24 9.41
CA SER A 57 6.21 5.53 7.99
C SER A 57 7.28 6.52 7.55
N HIS A 58 8.04 6.18 6.50
CA HIS A 58 9.25 6.92 6.10
C HIS A 58 9.26 7.17 4.59
N GLU A 59 9.49 8.42 4.18
CA GLU A 59 9.64 8.79 2.77
C GLU A 59 10.87 8.12 2.11
N LEU A 60 10.67 7.42 0.98
CA LEU A 60 11.74 6.86 0.17
C LEU A 60 12.08 7.77 -1.01
N VAL A 61 11.10 7.95 -1.90
CA VAL A 61 11.28 8.63 -3.18
C VAL A 61 9.98 9.29 -3.60
N ARG A 62 10.09 10.49 -4.16
CA ARG A 62 8.97 11.14 -4.82
C ARG A 62 9.04 10.86 -6.31
N VAL A 63 7.91 10.61 -6.95
CA VAL A 63 7.84 10.41 -8.40
C VAL A 63 6.69 11.22 -9.00
N PRO A 64 6.86 11.80 -10.20
CA PRO A 64 5.76 12.40 -10.92
C PRO A 64 4.77 11.32 -11.34
N TYR A 65 3.51 11.62 -11.13
CA TYR A 65 2.40 10.73 -11.40
C TYR A 65 1.31 11.49 -12.15
N PRO A 66 0.75 10.96 -13.25
CA PRO A 66 -0.31 11.66 -13.96
C PRO A 66 -1.51 11.94 -13.06
N THR A 67 -1.88 13.21 -12.93
CA THR A 67 -2.99 13.64 -12.06
C THR A 67 -4.29 12.94 -12.39
N ARG A 68 -4.51 12.64 -13.68
CA ARG A 68 -5.67 11.89 -14.17
C ARG A 68 -5.76 10.44 -13.66
N TYR A 69 -4.63 9.86 -13.23
CA TYR A 69 -4.62 8.54 -12.60
C TYR A 69 -4.87 8.67 -11.10
N GLY A 70 -4.20 9.60 -10.42
CA GLY A 70 -4.38 9.80 -8.97
C GLY A 70 -5.78 10.26 -8.58
N PHE A 71 -6.44 11.04 -9.45
CA PHE A 71 -7.81 11.49 -9.26
C PHE A 71 -8.69 11.09 -10.46
N LEU A 72 -8.92 9.79 -10.62
CA LEU A 72 -9.66 9.25 -11.75
C LEU A 72 -11.01 9.95 -11.94
N ASN A 73 -11.31 10.33 -13.19
CA ASN A 73 -12.53 11.01 -13.63
C ASN A 73 -12.77 12.42 -13.08
N VAL A 74 -11.92 12.93 -12.18
CA VAL A 74 -12.00 14.33 -11.73
C VAL A 74 -11.57 15.25 -12.88
N ARG A 75 -12.49 16.10 -13.33
CA ARG A 75 -12.23 17.14 -14.34
C ARG A 75 -11.91 18.46 -13.66
N GLY A 76 -11.12 19.32 -14.30
CA GLY A 76 -10.76 20.64 -13.77
C GLY A 76 -9.45 20.68 -12.95
N LEU A 77 -8.76 19.55 -12.80
CA LEU A 77 -7.37 19.53 -12.35
C LEU A 77 -6.45 19.81 -13.54
N HIS A 78 -5.93 21.03 -13.62
CA HIS A 78 -5.16 21.51 -14.78
C HIS A 78 -3.67 21.16 -14.73
N THR A 79 -3.12 20.85 -13.56
CA THR A 79 -1.74 20.38 -13.43
C THR A 79 -1.66 18.92 -13.92
N PRO A 80 -0.94 18.61 -15.01
CA PRO A 80 -1.01 17.29 -15.66
C PRO A 80 -0.35 16.17 -14.84
N PHE A 81 0.58 16.53 -13.97
CA PHE A 81 1.27 15.63 -13.05
C PHE A 81 1.16 16.16 -11.62
N MET A 82 1.02 15.23 -10.68
CA MET A 82 1.20 15.43 -9.26
C MET A 82 2.43 14.65 -8.80
N HIS A 83 2.87 14.84 -7.56
CA HIS A 83 3.88 13.96 -6.96
C HIS A 83 3.18 12.94 -6.08
N ILE A 84 3.54 11.68 -6.23
CA ILE A 84 3.31 10.68 -5.20
C ILE A 84 4.63 10.38 -4.50
N VAL A 85 4.55 10.07 -3.22
CA VAL A 85 5.66 9.79 -2.34
C VAL A 85 5.57 8.32 -1.97
N ASN A 86 6.47 7.50 -2.52
CA ASN A 86 6.55 6.10 -2.16
C ASN A 86 7.17 6.01 -0.75
N ARG A 87 6.51 5.27 0.13
CA ARG A 87 6.85 5.20 1.55
C ARG A 87 7.26 3.78 1.93
N LEU A 88 8.24 3.67 2.83
CA LEU A 88 8.54 2.45 3.57
C LEU A 88 7.79 2.50 4.89
N PHE A 89 7.15 1.39 5.27
CA PHE A 89 6.66 1.22 6.63
C PHE A 89 7.43 0.11 7.33
N ILE A 90 7.71 0.34 8.60
CA ILE A 90 8.39 -0.61 9.49
C ILE A 90 7.46 -0.84 10.66
N VAL A 91 7.09 -2.08 10.89
CA VAL A 91 6.18 -2.46 11.98
C VAL A 91 6.86 -3.54 12.82
N GLN A 92 6.95 -3.31 14.13
CA GLN A 92 7.29 -4.37 15.07
C GLN A 92 6.08 -4.73 15.92
N PHE A 93 5.86 -6.03 16.08
CA PHE A 93 4.75 -6.57 16.85
C PHE A 93 5.18 -7.79 17.66
N ASP A 94 4.51 -8.00 18.78
CA ASP A 94 4.76 -9.13 19.67
C ASP A 94 4.05 -10.39 19.17
N THR A 95 4.73 -11.52 19.31
CA THR A 95 4.19 -12.86 19.07
C THR A 95 4.63 -13.80 20.19
N GLU A 96 4.02 -14.98 20.29
CA GLU A 96 4.46 -16.02 21.24
C GLU A 96 5.94 -16.42 21.03
N SER A 97 6.46 -16.26 19.81
CA SER A 97 7.85 -16.57 19.44
C SER A 97 8.83 -15.41 19.63
N GLY A 98 8.36 -14.27 20.17
CA GLY A 98 9.13 -13.04 20.33
C GLY A 98 8.68 -11.92 19.39
N VAL A 99 9.47 -10.85 19.33
CA VAL A 99 9.19 -9.68 18.48
C VAL A 99 9.43 -10.04 17.02
N LYS A 100 8.52 -9.61 16.14
CA LYS A 100 8.63 -9.76 14.69
C LYS A 100 8.69 -8.41 14.00
N THR A 101 9.51 -8.30 12.96
CA THR A 101 9.61 -7.09 12.13
C THR A 101 9.01 -7.34 10.75
N LEU A 102 8.02 -6.55 10.37
CA LEU A 102 7.42 -6.49 9.05
C LEU A 102 7.83 -5.20 8.35
N LEU A 103 8.36 -5.32 7.13
CA LEU A 103 8.51 -4.20 6.20
C LEU A 103 7.32 -4.18 5.25
N VAL A 104 6.66 -3.02 5.13
CA VAL A 104 5.61 -2.78 4.14
C VAL A 104 6.16 -1.85 3.08
N SER A 105 6.00 -2.24 1.82
CA SER A 105 6.43 -1.48 0.65
C SER A 105 7.91 -1.06 0.62
N PRO A 106 8.90 -1.94 0.99
CA PRO A 106 10.31 -1.62 0.79
C PRO A 106 10.62 -1.55 -0.71
N SER A 107 10.46 -0.37 -1.32
CA SER A 107 10.61 -0.18 -2.75
C SER A 107 12.09 0.01 -3.11
N ASP A 108 12.59 -0.73 -4.11
CA ASP A 108 13.89 -0.45 -4.71
C ASP A 108 13.73 0.65 -5.76
N ALA A 109 13.89 1.90 -5.35
CA ALA A 109 13.72 3.04 -6.24
C ALA A 109 14.66 3.05 -7.47
N ASP A 110 15.79 2.31 -7.43
CA ASP A 110 16.66 2.14 -8.60
C ASP A 110 16.07 1.13 -9.58
N ALA A 111 15.66 -0.05 -9.09
CA ALA A 111 15.09 -1.08 -9.93
C ALA A 111 13.69 -0.70 -10.46
N ASN A 112 12.86 -0.06 -9.64
CA ASN A 112 11.50 0.36 -10.01
C ASN A 112 11.50 1.34 -11.19
N ALA A 113 12.61 2.07 -11.44
CA ALA A 113 12.78 2.95 -12.59
C ALA A 113 12.73 2.22 -13.95
N GLU A 114 12.96 0.90 -13.96
CA GLU A 114 12.84 0.05 -15.15
C GLU A 114 11.39 -0.32 -15.49
N THR A 115 10.43 0.00 -14.63
CA THR A 115 9.01 -0.18 -14.90
C THR A 115 8.63 0.55 -16.20
N PRO A 116 7.94 -0.09 -17.16
CA PRO A 116 7.83 0.47 -18.52
C PRO A 116 7.19 1.85 -18.59
N PHE A 117 6.21 2.16 -17.73
CA PHE A 117 5.64 3.50 -17.65
C PHE A 117 6.69 4.55 -17.26
N PHE A 118 7.39 4.35 -16.14
CA PHE A 118 8.39 5.29 -15.64
C PHE A 118 9.61 5.38 -16.55
N LYS A 119 10.03 4.27 -17.14
CA LYS A 119 11.12 4.25 -18.13
C LYS A 119 10.80 5.13 -19.33
N ARG A 120 9.61 4.97 -19.94
CA ARG A 120 9.15 5.82 -21.06
C ARG A 120 8.99 7.28 -20.66
N LEU A 121 8.42 7.55 -19.49
CA LEU A 121 8.28 8.92 -18.97
C LEU A 121 9.67 9.56 -18.83
N SER A 122 10.62 8.83 -18.26
CA SER A 122 11.98 9.30 -18.10
C SER A 122 12.68 9.55 -19.44
N ASP A 123 12.48 8.67 -20.43
CA ASP A 123 13.10 8.81 -21.74
C ASP A 123 12.52 10.01 -22.51
N SER A 124 11.27 10.40 -22.21
CA SER A 124 10.64 11.57 -22.81
C SER A 124 11.26 12.91 -22.39
N PHE A 125 12.03 12.96 -21.30
CA PHE A 125 12.74 14.17 -20.84
C PHE A 125 14.03 14.49 -21.62
N GLY A 126 14.41 13.66 -22.61
CA GLY A 126 15.48 13.98 -23.56
C GLY A 126 16.89 14.08 -22.95
N PRO A 127 17.82 14.86 -23.53
CA PRO A 127 19.24 14.91 -23.14
C PRO A 127 19.50 15.41 -21.70
N ALA A 128 18.52 16.06 -21.07
CA ALA A 128 18.59 16.54 -19.70
C ALA A 128 18.24 15.45 -18.65
N LYS A 129 18.07 14.19 -19.07
CA LYS A 129 17.60 13.06 -18.26
C LYS A 129 18.25 12.97 -16.87
N ALA A 130 19.58 13.00 -16.76
CA ALA A 130 20.25 12.79 -15.48
C ALA A 130 20.09 13.96 -14.49
N LEU A 131 20.10 15.21 -14.98
CA LEU A 131 19.95 16.40 -14.15
C LEU A 131 18.47 16.66 -13.80
N GLY A 132 17.58 16.43 -14.76
CA GLY A 132 16.12 16.52 -14.59
C GLY A 132 15.57 15.45 -13.67
N GLN A 133 16.01 14.19 -13.77
CA GLN A 133 15.52 13.08 -12.95
C GLN A 133 15.68 13.34 -11.45
N ARG A 134 16.81 13.89 -10.99
CA ARG A 134 17.02 14.15 -9.55
C ARG A 134 16.14 15.28 -9.01
N LEU A 135 15.80 16.25 -9.86
CA LEU A 135 14.91 17.36 -9.51
C LEU A 135 13.44 16.94 -9.61
N ILE A 136 13.10 16.03 -10.53
CA ILE A 136 11.74 15.61 -10.83
C ILE A 136 11.32 14.42 -9.97
N ALA A 137 12.25 13.53 -9.62
CA ALA A 137 12.02 12.37 -8.78
C ALA A 137 13.08 12.28 -7.65
N PRO A 138 13.06 13.21 -6.68
CA PRO A 138 14.04 13.24 -5.59
C PRO A 138 13.93 11.98 -4.71
N LYS A 139 15.09 11.39 -4.41
CA LYS A 139 15.24 10.29 -3.44
C LYS A 139 15.60 10.87 -2.08
N ALA A 140 14.75 10.63 -1.08
CA ALA A 140 14.97 11.09 0.28
C ALA A 140 15.92 10.15 1.05
N ALA A 141 15.69 8.84 0.94
CA ALA A 141 16.51 7.80 1.55
C ALA A 141 16.32 6.45 0.85
N SER A 142 17.29 5.54 1.01
CA SER A 142 17.12 4.12 0.68
C SER A 142 16.52 3.35 1.85
N VAL A 143 15.98 2.16 1.59
CA VAL A 143 15.47 1.25 2.63
C VAL A 143 16.55 0.98 3.67
N GLU A 144 17.78 0.70 3.25
CA GLU A 144 18.91 0.43 4.15
C GLU A 144 19.28 1.64 5.02
N GLN A 145 19.24 2.84 4.46
CA GLN A 145 19.50 4.06 5.22
C GLN A 145 18.44 4.28 6.30
N ILE A 146 17.16 4.01 6.00
CA ILE A 146 16.08 4.12 6.98
C ILE A 146 16.22 3.05 8.06
N LEU A 147 16.43 1.79 7.69
CA LEU A 147 16.64 0.70 8.65
C LEU A 147 17.82 0.98 9.59
N ALA A 148 18.94 1.50 9.05
CA ALA A 148 20.10 1.89 9.85
C ALA A 148 19.80 3.05 10.82
N ARG A 149 19.01 4.06 10.39
CA ARG A 149 18.59 5.18 11.25
C ARG A 149 17.68 4.72 12.40
N VAL A 150 16.74 3.83 12.08
CA VAL A 150 15.76 3.28 13.03
C VAL A 150 16.38 2.21 13.94
N GLY A 151 17.49 1.60 13.52
CA GLY A 151 18.23 0.60 14.28
C GLY A 151 17.74 -0.83 14.07
N VAL A 152 17.17 -1.14 12.91
CA VAL A 152 16.76 -2.50 12.50
C VAL A 152 17.86 -3.11 11.63
N ALA A 153 18.44 -4.23 12.07
CA ALA A 153 19.38 -4.99 11.26
C ALA A 153 18.68 -5.74 10.12
N PRO A 154 19.30 -5.93 8.94
CA PRO A 154 18.69 -6.70 7.85
C PRO A 154 18.26 -8.12 8.24
N GLU A 155 18.99 -8.78 9.15
CA GLU A 155 18.70 -10.11 9.67
C GLU A 155 17.48 -10.12 10.61
N ALA A 156 17.12 -8.97 11.19
CA ALA A 156 15.98 -8.83 12.09
C ALA A 156 14.64 -8.65 11.34
N VAL A 157 14.67 -8.59 10.00
CA VAL A 157 13.46 -8.52 9.16
C VAL A 157 12.91 -9.94 8.96
N ASP A 158 11.74 -10.21 9.56
CA ASP A 158 11.05 -11.49 9.44
C ASP A 158 10.14 -11.55 8.22
N TYR A 159 9.50 -10.43 7.88
CA TYR A 159 8.48 -10.37 6.84
C TYR A 159 8.62 -9.14 5.97
N ILE A 160 8.26 -9.32 4.69
CA ILE A 160 8.09 -8.23 3.73
C ILE A 160 6.70 -8.39 3.13
N THR A 161 6.00 -7.28 2.93
CA THR A 161 4.76 -7.27 2.16
C THR A 161 4.63 -5.98 1.37
N TYR A 162 3.76 -6.02 0.37
CA TYR A 162 3.35 -4.88 -0.44
C TYR A 162 1.85 -5.00 -0.61
N ASP A 163 1.13 -3.89 -0.61
CA ASP A 163 -0.30 -3.91 -0.93
C ASP A 163 -0.57 -4.63 -2.26
N HIS A 164 0.29 -4.43 -3.26
CA HIS A 164 0.38 -5.13 -4.53
C HIS A 164 1.79 -4.99 -5.14
N LEU A 165 2.08 -5.65 -6.26
CA LEU A 165 3.43 -5.72 -6.83
C LEU A 165 3.70 -4.74 -7.98
N HIS A 166 2.90 -3.68 -8.15
CA HIS A 166 3.24 -2.66 -9.13
C HIS A 166 4.60 -2.04 -8.82
N THR A 167 5.40 -1.95 -9.87
CA THR A 167 6.76 -1.38 -9.93
C THR A 167 7.79 -2.15 -9.12
N GLN A 168 7.39 -3.13 -8.32
CA GLN A 168 8.27 -3.76 -7.34
C GLN A 168 9.21 -4.76 -7.99
N ASP A 169 10.50 -4.62 -7.68
CA ASP A 169 11.52 -5.64 -7.86
C ASP A 169 11.94 -6.17 -6.48
N VAL A 170 11.52 -7.39 -6.16
CA VAL A 170 11.75 -7.97 -4.82
C VAL A 170 13.09 -8.70 -4.74
N ARG A 171 13.83 -8.83 -5.86
CA ARG A 171 15.05 -9.66 -5.96
C ARG A 171 16.19 -9.15 -5.09
N ARG A 172 16.31 -7.83 -4.88
CA ARG A 172 17.31 -7.27 -3.97
C ARG A 172 17.08 -7.71 -2.52
N TRP A 173 15.81 -7.79 -2.13
CA TRP A 173 15.40 -8.10 -0.77
C TRP A 173 15.44 -9.59 -0.48
N MET A 174 14.82 -10.36 -1.38
CA MET A 174 14.60 -11.80 -1.25
C MET A 174 15.76 -12.63 -1.80
N GLY A 175 16.63 -12.05 -2.62
CA GLY A 175 17.69 -12.77 -3.31
C GLY A 175 17.16 -13.56 -4.50
N THR A 176 18.08 -14.02 -5.33
CA THR A 176 17.82 -14.94 -6.43
C THR A 176 18.73 -16.15 -6.29
N LYS A 177 18.55 -17.14 -7.18
CA LYS A 177 19.45 -18.30 -7.28
C LYS A 177 20.95 -17.95 -7.28
N ASP A 178 21.33 -16.82 -7.88
CA ASP A 178 22.73 -16.43 -8.09
C ASP A 178 23.22 -15.30 -7.16
N ARG A 179 22.31 -14.65 -6.41
CA ARG A 179 22.66 -13.53 -5.53
C ARG A 179 21.87 -13.61 -4.21
N PRO A 180 22.54 -13.58 -3.05
CA PRO A 180 21.83 -13.56 -1.77
C PRO A 180 21.00 -12.28 -1.63
N GLY A 181 19.85 -12.40 -0.97
CA GLY A 181 18.99 -11.26 -0.64
C GLY A 181 19.54 -10.46 0.52
N LEU A 182 19.21 -9.17 0.58
CA LEU A 182 19.62 -8.30 1.68
C LEU A 182 19.01 -8.74 3.02
N PHE A 183 17.79 -9.26 3.02
CA PHE A 183 17.10 -9.67 4.24
C PHE A 183 17.09 -11.20 4.30
N PRO A 184 18.11 -11.86 4.87
CA PRO A 184 18.28 -13.31 4.72
C PRO A 184 17.17 -14.14 5.38
N ASN A 185 16.53 -13.62 6.43
CA ASN A 185 15.48 -14.32 7.17
C ASN A 185 14.06 -14.00 6.68
N ALA A 186 13.90 -12.96 5.86
CA ALA A 186 12.59 -12.45 5.49
C ALA A 186 11.81 -13.43 4.60
N LYS A 187 10.51 -13.53 4.87
CA LYS A 187 9.52 -14.16 3.98
C LYS A 187 8.65 -13.09 3.33
N LEU A 188 8.40 -13.22 2.03
CA LEU A 188 7.47 -12.36 1.30
C LEU A 188 6.04 -12.84 1.55
N LEU A 189 5.22 -12.01 2.19
CA LEU A 189 3.78 -12.21 2.35
C LEU A 189 3.06 -11.55 1.18
N VAL A 190 2.35 -12.34 0.38
CA VAL A 190 1.66 -11.83 -0.82
C VAL A 190 0.39 -12.63 -1.08
N MET A 191 -0.68 -11.95 -1.49
CA MET A 191 -1.90 -12.64 -1.91
C MET A 191 -1.60 -13.54 -3.11
N ARG A 192 -2.11 -14.77 -3.10
CA ARG A 192 -1.91 -15.72 -4.22
C ARG A 192 -2.30 -15.08 -5.54
N GLN A 193 -3.45 -14.39 -5.58
CA GLN A 193 -3.92 -13.71 -6.79
C GLN A 193 -2.90 -12.71 -7.33
N GLU A 194 -2.22 -11.94 -6.48
CA GLU A 194 -1.21 -10.97 -6.93
C GLU A 194 0.00 -11.68 -7.53
N TRP A 195 0.51 -12.72 -6.84
CA TRP A 195 1.65 -13.51 -7.30
C TRP A 195 1.38 -14.16 -8.66
N GLU A 196 0.26 -14.86 -8.80
CA GLU A 196 -0.12 -15.53 -10.05
C GLU A 196 -0.31 -14.52 -11.19
N SER A 197 -0.90 -13.35 -10.93
CA SER A 197 -1.03 -12.28 -11.93
C SER A 197 0.31 -11.85 -12.52
N THR A 198 1.38 -11.76 -11.69
CA THR A 198 2.71 -11.37 -12.18
C THR A 198 3.32 -12.36 -13.18
N LEU A 199 2.87 -13.62 -13.18
CA LEU A 199 3.31 -14.67 -14.10
C LEU A 199 2.58 -14.61 -15.46
N GLY A 200 1.50 -13.82 -15.55
CA GLY A 200 0.58 -13.82 -16.69
C GLY A 200 0.14 -12.43 -17.18
N LEU A 201 0.99 -11.40 -17.03
CA LEU A 201 0.60 -10.00 -17.24
C LEU A 201 0.09 -9.66 -18.66
N LEU A 202 -1.11 -9.06 -18.70
CA LEU A 202 -1.70 -8.47 -19.89
C LEU A 202 -1.11 -7.08 -20.21
N PRO A 203 -1.29 -6.54 -21.43
CA PRO A 203 -0.76 -5.22 -21.80
C PRO A 203 -1.15 -4.05 -20.88
N PRO A 204 -2.38 -3.95 -20.33
CA PRO A 204 -2.73 -2.90 -19.38
C PRO A 204 -1.91 -2.96 -18.08
N GLN A 205 -1.63 -4.17 -17.59
CA GLN A 205 -0.90 -4.42 -16.35
C GLN A 205 0.61 -4.26 -16.55
N ARG A 206 1.16 -4.85 -17.63
CA ARG A 206 2.61 -4.89 -17.91
C ARG A 206 3.30 -3.54 -17.89
N GLN A 207 2.56 -2.45 -18.14
CA GLN A 207 3.12 -1.09 -18.05
C GLN A 207 3.57 -0.70 -16.64
N TRP A 208 3.03 -1.37 -15.61
CA TRP A 208 3.14 -1.03 -14.21
C TRP A 208 3.88 -2.05 -13.38
N TYR A 209 4.30 -3.19 -13.93
CA TYR A 209 5.14 -4.17 -13.23
C TYR A 209 6.59 -4.05 -13.68
N CYS A 210 7.53 -4.15 -12.73
CA CYS A 210 8.95 -4.17 -13.05
C CYS A 210 9.29 -5.44 -13.85
N PRO A 211 9.99 -5.33 -15.00
CA PRO A 211 10.34 -6.50 -15.79
C PRO A 211 11.20 -7.48 -14.99
N ASN A 212 10.73 -8.74 -14.88
CA ASN A 212 11.38 -9.79 -14.10
C ASN A 212 11.48 -9.53 -12.59
N GLY A 213 10.62 -8.68 -12.03
CA GLY A 213 10.67 -8.26 -10.62
C GLY A 213 10.59 -9.39 -9.58
N ILE A 214 10.11 -10.57 -9.98
CA ILE A 214 10.03 -11.78 -9.14
C ILE A 214 10.83 -12.98 -9.69
N LYS A 215 11.68 -12.75 -10.70
CA LYS A 215 12.36 -13.84 -11.39
C LYS A 215 13.41 -14.49 -10.48
N ASP A 216 13.44 -15.83 -10.48
CA ASP A 216 14.41 -16.68 -9.78
C ASP A 216 14.42 -16.50 -8.25
N ILE A 217 13.33 -15.99 -7.67
CA ILE A 217 13.09 -15.98 -6.22
C ILE A 217 12.90 -17.41 -5.73
N ASP A 218 13.51 -17.75 -4.60
CA ASP A 218 13.25 -19.01 -3.91
C ASP A 218 11.81 -19.03 -3.39
N GLU A 219 10.96 -19.86 -4.00
CA GLU A 219 9.55 -20.00 -3.65
C GLU A 219 9.33 -20.42 -2.19
N THR A 220 10.30 -21.08 -1.54
CA THR A 220 10.20 -21.43 -0.11
C THR A 220 10.21 -20.20 0.82
N ARG A 221 10.64 -19.04 0.29
CA ARG A 221 10.62 -17.74 0.95
C ARG A 221 9.38 -16.91 0.63
N VAL A 222 8.46 -17.44 -0.18
CA VAL A 222 7.20 -16.79 -0.54
C VAL A 222 6.05 -17.47 0.19
N VAL A 223 5.29 -16.70 0.95
CA VAL A 223 4.09 -17.14 1.66
C VAL A 223 2.88 -16.62 0.91
N LEU A 224 2.26 -17.51 0.12
CA LEU A 224 1.04 -17.21 -0.63
C LEU A 224 -0.17 -17.22 0.30
N LEU A 225 -0.86 -16.09 0.36
CA LEU A 225 -2.05 -15.88 1.18
C LEU A 225 -3.32 -16.10 0.35
N ASP A 226 -4.20 -16.96 0.83
CA ASP A 226 -5.51 -17.25 0.21
C ASP A 226 -6.66 -16.54 0.93
N SER A 227 -6.40 -15.98 2.11
CA SER A 227 -7.35 -15.29 2.96
C SER A 227 -6.79 -14.02 3.55
N ASP A 228 -7.67 -13.24 4.14
CA ASP A 228 -7.26 -12.21 5.09
C ASP A 228 -6.51 -12.90 6.24
N VAL A 229 -5.48 -12.25 6.77
CA VAL A 229 -4.66 -12.81 7.86
C VAL A 229 -4.39 -11.77 8.94
N GLN A 230 -4.23 -12.26 10.15
CA GLN A 230 -3.70 -11.54 11.30
C GLN A 230 -2.23 -11.95 11.52
N LEU A 231 -1.39 -10.99 11.87
CA LEU A 231 0.00 -11.15 12.27
C LEU A 231 0.16 -10.63 13.71
N GLY A 232 0.48 -11.52 14.66
CA GLY A 232 0.45 -11.18 16.09
C GLY A 232 -0.95 -10.68 16.51
N GLU A 233 -1.02 -9.68 17.39
CA GLU A 233 -2.30 -9.14 17.89
C GLU A 233 -2.61 -7.71 17.42
N CYS A 234 -1.78 -7.11 16.55
CA CYS A 234 -1.91 -5.70 16.18
C CYS A 234 -1.71 -5.39 14.68
N VAL A 235 -1.48 -6.40 13.84
CA VAL A 235 -1.31 -6.23 12.38
C VAL A 235 -2.21 -7.19 11.62
N TRP A 236 -2.85 -6.70 10.56
CA TRP A 236 -3.71 -7.49 9.67
C TRP A 236 -3.43 -7.17 8.20
N LEU A 237 -3.51 -8.19 7.36
CA LEU A 237 -3.51 -8.07 5.90
C LEU A 237 -4.91 -8.43 5.41
N VAL A 238 -5.66 -7.44 4.91
CA VAL A 238 -7.06 -7.57 4.49
C VAL A 238 -7.12 -7.44 2.98
N ARG A 239 -7.68 -8.42 2.27
CA ARG A 239 -7.87 -8.34 0.81
C ARG A 239 -8.74 -7.14 0.47
N THR A 240 -8.22 -6.28 -0.38
CA THR A 240 -8.92 -5.10 -0.89
C THR A 240 -8.71 -5.02 -2.40
N PRO A 241 -9.23 -6.00 -3.16
CA PRO A 241 -9.00 -6.11 -4.60
C PRO A 241 -9.66 -4.93 -5.32
N GLY A 242 -9.10 -4.56 -6.48
CA GLY A 242 -9.60 -3.41 -7.22
C GLY A 242 -8.54 -2.80 -8.10
N HIS A 243 -7.62 -2.05 -7.48
CA HIS A 243 -6.48 -1.45 -8.16
C HIS A 243 -5.63 -2.51 -8.88
N THR A 244 -5.32 -3.59 -8.16
CA THR A 244 -5.00 -4.90 -8.73
C THR A 244 -5.97 -5.96 -8.21
N GLU A 245 -6.09 -7.08 -8.92
CA GLU A 245 -6.91 -8.21 -8.48
C GLU A 245 -6.43 -8.84 -7.17
N GLY A 246 -5.13 -8.75 -6.88
CA GLY A 246 -4.51 -9.30 -5.68
C GLY A 246 -4.20 -8.29 -4.58
N ASN A 247 -4.66 -7.05 -4.72
CA ASN A 247 -4.37 -6.00 -3.74
C ASN A 247 -4.88 -6.37 -2.35
N HIS A 248 -4.08 -6.06 -1.32
CA HIS A 248 -4.49 -6.11 0.07
C HIS A 248 -4.08 -4.84 0.82
N SER A 249 -4.84 -4.49 1.85
CA SER A 249 -4.51 -3.41 2.77
C SER A 249 -3.79 -3.96 3.98
N ILE A 250 -2.85 -3.16 4.48
CA ILE A 250 -2.16 -3.42 5.73
C ILE A 250 -2.84 -2.56 6.80
N VAL A 251 -3.31 -3.18 7.87
CA VAL A 251 -3.97 -2.50 8.99
C VAL A 251 -3.12 -2.69 10.23
N VAL A 252 -2.71 -1.60 10.86
CA VAL A 252 -1.89 -1.62 12.08
C VAL A 252 -2.58 -0.83 13.19
N HIS A 253 -2.73 -1.44 14.36
CA HIS A 253 -3.21 -0.72 15.55
C HIS A 253 -2.06 0.10 16.16
N THR A 254 -2.25 1.41 16.24
CA THR A 254 -1.29 2.40 16.77
C THR A 254 -1.93 3.23 17.89
N PRO A 255 -1.14 4.02 18.65
CA PRO A 255 -1.71 4.94 19.64
C PRO A 255 -2.70 5.97 19.07
N GLU A 256 -2.62 6.27 17.77
CA GLU A 256 -3.54 7.18 17.07
C GLU A 256 -4.71 6.44 16.37
N GLY A 257 -4.95 5.18 16.70
CA GLY A 257 -5.99 4.34 16.12
C GLY A 257 -5.46 3.38 15.05
N LEU A 258 -6.32 2.97 14.12
CA LEU A 258 -5.96 2.00 13.08
C LEU A 258 -5.41 2.72 11.85
N MET A 259 -4.12 2.53 11.57
CA MET A 259 -3.48 3.02 10.35
C MET A 259 -3.68 1.97 9.24
N VAL A 260 -4.35 2.37 8.15
CA VAL A 260 -4.61 1.53 6.98
C VAL A 260 -3.73 1.98 5.83
N THR A 261 -3.01 1.06 5.19
CA THR A 261 -2.11 1.35 4.07
C THR A 261 -2.50 0.53 2.85
N SER A 262 -2.74 1.22 1.72
CA SER A 262 -2.85 0.63 0.38
C SER A 262 -2.60 1.71 -0.70
N GLU A 263 -2.60 1.32 -1.98
CA GLU A 263 -2.55 2.22 -3.14
C GLU A 263 -3.87 2.25 -3.93
N ASN A 264 -4.98 1.78 -3.35
CA ASN A 264 -6.30 1.87 -3.99
C ASN A 264 -6.73 3.34 -4.22
N GLY A 265 -6.32 4.23 -3.31
CA GLY A 265 -6.26 5.68 -3.50
C GLY A 265 -4.85 6.21 -3.23
N VAL A 266 -4.59 7.45 -3.62
CA VAL A 266 -3.26 8.08 -3.52
C VAL A 266 -3.18 9.16 -2.44
N GLY A 267 -4.11 9.24 -1.49
CA GLY A 267 -4.01 10.17 -0.36
C GLY A 267 -5.36 10.53 0.27
N PRO A 268 -5.37 11.34 1.35
CA PRO A 268 -6.59 11.66 2.10
C PRO A 268 -7.71 12.27 1.25
N ASP A 269 -7.36 13.13 0.29
CA ASP A 269 -8.30 13.68 -0.68
C ASP A 269 -9.04 12.63 -1.52
N ALA A 270 -8.41 11.47 -1.76
CA ALA A 270 -9.02 10.34 -2.46
C ALA A 270 -10.01 9.57 -1.57
N TYR A 271 -9.82 9.56 -0.24
CA TYR A 271 -10.69 8.82 0.69
C TYR A 271 -11.82 9.65 1.29
N ALA A 272 -11.67 10.98 1.30
CA ALA A 272 -12.70 11.92 1.75
C ALA A 272 -12.81 13.13 0.80
N PRO A 273 -13.19 12.92 -0.47
CA PRO A 273 -13.12 13.95 -1.50
C PRO A 273 -14.04 15.15 -1.25
N LEU A 274 -15.15 14.98 -0.51
CA LEU A 274 -16.03 16.08 -0.10
C LEU A 274 -15.34 17.10 0.84
N HIS A 275 -14.28 16.70 1.52
CA HIS A 275 -13.50 17.57 2.43
C HIS A 275 -12.25 18.16 1.78
N SER A 276 -12.04 17.92 0.49
CA SER A 276 -10.86 18.41 -0.24
C SER A 276 -10.85 19.94 -0.39
N ASP A 277 -9.69 20.58 -0.22
CA ASP A 277 -9.45 21.97 -0.59
C ASP A 277 -9.41 22.13 -2.12
N MET A 278 -9.17 21.05 -2.88
CA MET A 278 -9.25 21.05 -4.34
C MET A 278 -10.73 21.08 -4.79
N ALA A 279 -11.18 22.25 -5.24
CA ALA A 279 -12.58 22.45 -5.66
C ALA A 279 -13.07 21.44 -6.70
N ALA A 280 -12.21 21.06 -7.67
CA ALA A 280 -12.52 20.04 -8.67
C ALA A 280 -12.81 18.66 -8.04
N VAL A 281 -12.05 18.27 -7.03
CA VAL A 281 -12.24 16.97 -6.33
C VAL A 281 -13.53 16.99 -5.51
N ARG A 282 -13.81 18.08 -4.77
CA ARG A 282 -15.09 18.21 -4.05
C ARG A 282 -16.29 18.21 -4.98
N GLU A 283 -16.23 18.99 -6.05
CA GLU A 283 -17.34 19.12 -7.00
C GLU A 283 -17.63 17.80 -7.70
N TYR A 284 -16.59 17.04 -8.03
CA TYR A 284 -16.74 15.68 -8.55
C TYR A 284 -17.48 14.78 -7.56
N ALA A 285 -17.07 14.75 -6.29
CA ALA A 285 -17.74 13.94 -5.27
C ALA A 285 -19.18 14.39 -5.01
N TYR A 286 -19.43 15.70 -4.93
CA TYR A 286 -20.76 16.27 -4.73
C TYR A 286 -21.72 15.93 -5.89
N SER A 287 -21.29 16.15 -7.13
CA SER A 287 -22.13 15.96 -8.32
C SER A 287 -22.40 14.50 -8.67
N THR A 288 -21.49 13.59 -8.31
CA THR A 288 -21.61 12.15 -8.65
C THR A 288 -22.09 11.30 -7.48
N GLY A 289 -22.00 11.79 -6.25
CA GLY A 289 -22.20 10.98 -5.03
C GLY A 289 -21.04 10.02 -4.74
N MET A 290 -19.90 10.15 -5.43
CA MET A 290 -18.73 9.32 -5.17
C MET A 290 -18.15 9.62 -3.78
N GLU A 291 -18.01 8.57 -2.97
CA GLU A 291 -17.50 8.66 -1.60
C GLU A 291 -15.98 8.60 -1.50
N VAL A 292 -15.33 8.22 -2.61
CA VAL A 292 -13.89 8.01 -2.78
C VAL A 292 -13.52 8.30 -4.24
N VAL A 293 -12.25 8.63 -4.50
CA VAL A 293 -11.70 8.83 -5.86
C VAL A 293 -10.57 7.82 -6.08
N MET A 294 -10.75 6.93 -7.06
CA MET A 294 -9.87 5.78 -7.25
C MET A 294 -8.55 6.14 -7.91
N ASN A 295 -7.49 5.39 -7.58
CA ASN A 295 -6.24 5.36 -8.34
C ASN A 295 -6.41 4.56 -9.65
N GLY A 296 -6.25 5.22 -10.79
CA GLY A 296 -6.80 4.78 -12.07
C GLY A 296 -5.80 4.29 -13.13
N ASN A 297 -4.59 3.88 -12.78
CA ASN A 297 -3.55 3.50 -13.74
C ASN A 297 -3.72 2.12 -14.40
N THR A 298 -4.36 1.15 -13.74
CA THR A 298 -4.58 -0.23 -14.26
C THR A 298 -6.04 -0.66 -14.29
N LEU A 299 -6.88 -0.13 -13.38
CA LEU A 299 -8.33 -0.35 -13.30
C LEU A 299 -8.77 -1.81 -13.52
N GLU A 300 -8.13 -2.76 -12.85
CA GLU A 300 -8.39 -4.19 -13.05
C GLU A 300 -9.83 -4.56 -12.62
N ARG A 301 -10.31 -4.00 -11.51
CA ARG A 301 -11.68 -4.22 -11.00
C ARG A 301 -12.27 -2.95 -10.36
N ALA A 302 -12.58 -1.93 -11.17
CA ALA A 302 -12.98 -0.60 -10.69
C ALA A 302 -14.13 -0.58 -9.65
N VAL A 303 -15.19 -1.38 -9.80
CA VAL A 303 -16.27 -1.43 -8.80
C VAL A 303 -15.80 -2.04 -7.48
N ASP A 304 -14.93 -3.04 -7.54
CA ASP A 304 -14.34 -3.65 -6.35
C ASP A 304 -13.35 -2.68 -5.69
N GLN A 305 -12.59 -1.91 -6.48
CA GLN A 305 -11.72 -0.84 -5.98
C GLN A 305 -12.50 0.19 -5.16
N TYR A 306 -13.64 0.66 -5.66
CA TYR A 306 -14.51 1.56 -4.89
C TYR A 306 -14.94 0.94 -3.55
N ILE A 307 -15.40 -0.31 -3.57
CA ILE A 307 -15.86 -1.02 -2.36
C ILE A 307 -14.69 -1.23 -1.39
N SER A 308 -13.51 -1.58 -1.90
CA SER A 308 -12.26 -1.74 -1.17
C SER A 308 -11.81 -0.45 -0.51
N MET A 309 -11.86 0.69 -1.20
CA MET A 309 -11.56 1.99 -0.60
C MET A 309 -12.56 2.39 0.49
N VAL A 310 -13.83 2.03 0.33
CA VAL A 310 -14.83 2.22 1.40
C VAL A 310 -14.48 1.32 2.60
N LEU A 311 -14.19 0.04 2.38
CA LEU A 311 -13.73 -0.87 3.43
C LEU A 311 -12.52 -0.30 4.19
N GLU A 312 -11.50 0.17 3.46
CA GLU A 312 -10.29 0.77 4.03
C GLU A 312 -10.59 1.95 4.95
N LYS A 313 -11.38 2.93 4.50
CA LYS A 313 -11.71 4.10 5.35
C LYS A 313 -12.62 3.76 6.52
N GLU A 314 -13.50 2.76 6.39
CA GLU A 314 -14.37 2.30 7.48
C GLU A 314 -13.57 1.56 8.56
N ILE A 315 -12.55 0.78 8.16
CA ILE A 315 -11.59 0.16 9.10
C ILE A 315 -10.76 1.24 9.79
N ALA A 316 -10.18 2.17 9.02
CA ALA A 316 -9.35 3.23 9.57
C ALA A 316 -10.11 4.08 10.60
N GLY A 317 -11.34 4.48 10.26
CA GLY A 317 -12.08 5.50 10.98
C GLY A 317 -11.41 6.88 10.89
N PRO A 318 -11.97 7.91 11.55
CA PRO A 318 -11.47 9.27 11.49
C PRO A 318 -10.07 9.38 12.09
N SER A 319 -9.26 10.27 11.51
CA SER A 319 -7.94 10.60 12.04
C SER A 319 -8.05 11.54 13.23
N VAL A 320 -7.24 11.31 14.26
CA VAL A 320 -7.09 12.24 15.38
C VAL A 320 -6.35 13.52 14.99
N ARG A 321 -5.66 13.52 13.84
CA ARG A 321 -4.93 14.69 13.32
C ARG A 321 -5.84 15.66 12.56
N ASP A 322 -6.85 15.10 11.87
CA ASP A 322 -7.93 15.85 11.21
C ASP A 322 -9.12 14.91 11.02
N GLU A 323 -10.17 15.09 11.82
CA GLU A 323 -11.34 14.18 11.85
C GLU A 323 -12.13 14.13 10.53
N ARG A 324 -11.88 15.08 9.61
CA ARG A 324 -12.48 15.08 8.28
C ARG A 324 -11.93 13.97 7.39
N PHE A 325 -10.73 13.47 7.70
CA PHE A 325 -10.03 12.46 6.89
C PHE A 325 -9.84 11.17 7.68
N PRO A 326 -9.94 10.00 7.02
CA PRO A 326 -9.68 8.74 7.69
C PRO A 326 -8.17 8.47 7.88
N ASN A 327 -7.81 7.60 8.83
CA ASN A 327 -6.43 7.11 9.07
C ASN A 327 -5.90 6.18 7.95
N VAL A 328 -6.04 6.61 6.69
CA VAL A 328 -5.50 5.89 5.54
C VAL A 328 -4.18 6.51 5.10
N VAL A 329 -3.08 5.86 5.45
CA VAL A 329 -1.70 6.27 5.16
C VAL A 329 -1.22 5.52 3.91
N CYS A 330 -1.45 6.12 2.74
CA CYS A 330 -1.17 5.49 1.44
C CYS A 330 0.31 5.13 1.26
N SER A 331 0.56 4.00 0.59
CA SER A 331 1.92 3.54 0.26
C SER A 331 2.60 4.44 -0.77
N SER A 332 1.82 5.03 -1.66
CA SER A 332 2.18 6.14 -2.55
C SER A 332 1.34 7.37 -2.23
N GLU A 333 1.79 8.21 -1.29
CA GLU A 333 1.02 9.34 -0.77
C GLU A 333 1.15 10.58 -1.68
N PHE A 334 0.04 11.23 -2.02
CA PHE A 334 0.02 12.48 -2.75
C PHE A 334 0.78 13.56 -1.98
N GLY A 335 1.87 14.02 -2.58
CA GLY A 335 2.79 15.03 -2.09
C GLY A 335 2.63 16.37 -2.78
N ALA A 336 2.60 17.47 -2.01
CA ALA A 336 2.94 18.78 -2.57
C ALA A 336 4.40 18.76 -3.06
N TYR A 337 4.66 19.38 -4.22
CA TYR A 337 6.03 19.56 -4.71
C TYR A 337 6.18 20.89 -5.45
N TRP A 338 7.23 21.65 -5.12
CA TRP A 338 7.41 23.04 -5.59
C TRP A 338 7.47 23.16 -7.11
N ALA A 339 7.97 22.13 -7.81
CA ALA A 339 8.10 22.13 -9.27
C ALA A 339 6.76 21.90 -10.00
N PHE A 340 5.69 21.55 -9.26
CA PHE A 340 4.36 21.24 -9.79
C PHE A 340 3.31 22.10 -9.07
N PRO A 341 3.40 23.44 -9.19
CA PRO A 341 2.48 24.34 -8.52
C PRO A 341 1.04 24.15 -9.03
N GLY A 342 0.07 24.55 -8.21
CA GLY A 342 -1.35 24.52 -8.56
C GLY A 342 -2.09 23.25 -8.16
N ILE A 343 -1.40 22.23 -7.65
CA ILE A 343 -2.03 21.07 -7.00
C ILE A 343 -1.29 20.77 -5.68
N LYS A 344 -2.04 20.67 -4.59
CA LYS A 344 -1.52 20.31 -3.27
C LYS A 344 -2.58 19.51 -2.50
N PRO A 345 -2.16 18.57 -1.64
CA PRO A 345 -3.06 17.83 -0.79
C PRO A 345 -3.68 18.75 0.27
N SER A 346 -4.90 18.42 0.67
CA SER A 346 -5.62 19.13 1.75
C SER A 346 -5.14 18.68 3.13
N PHE A 347 -4.70 17.42 3.20
CA PHE A 347 -4.16 16.79 4.39
C PHE A 347 -3.12 15.74 3.97
N GLN A 348 -2.08 15.56 4.78
CA GLN A 348 -1.04 14.56 4.59
C GLN A 348 -0.64 13.99 5.95
N PHE A 349 -0.28 12.70 5.97
CA PHE A 349 0.33 12.08 7.13
C PHE A 349 1.84 12.34 7.15
N GLY A 350 2.51 12.15 6.01
CA GLY A 350 3.97 12.26 5.94
C GLY A 350 4.66 11.24 6.85
N ASP A 351 5.83 11.61 7.37
CA ASP A 351 6.59 10.74 8.27
C ASP A 351 5.88 10.60 9.62
N LEU A 352 5.75 9.35 10.06
CA LEU A 352 5.10 8.96 11.31
C LEU A 352 6.02 8.03 12.09
N GLU A 353 6.04 8.17 13.41
CA GLU A 353 6.78 7.28 14.29
C GLU A 353 6.02 7.10 15.61
N PHE A 354 5.73 5.85 15.95
CA PHE A 354 5.09 5.45 17.20
C PHE A 354 5.87 4.31 17.85
N GLY A 355 6.03 4.38 19.17
CA GLY A 355 6.73 3.35 19.94
C GLY A 355 8.25 3.41 19.81
N LEU A 356 8.92 2.33 20.19
CA LEU A 356 10.39 2.22 20.14
C LEU A 356 10.78 0.86 19.55
N VAL A 357 11.78 0.88 18.68
CA VAL A 357 12.32 -0.34 18.09
C VAL A 357 13.05 -1.18 19.13
N SER A 358 12.69 -2.45 19.19
CA SER A 358 13.47 -3.49 19.85
C SER A 358 14.56 -3.96 18.90
N ARG A 359 15.80 -3.83 19.37
CA ARG A 359 17.04 -4.16 18.64
C ARG A 359 17.35 -5.64 18.66
#